data_AF-A0A7C1N1L7-F1
#
_entry.id   AF-A0A7C1N1L7-F1
#
_cell.length_a   1.000
_cell.length_b   1.000
_cell.length_c   1.000
_cell.angle_alpha   90.00
_cell.angle_beta   90.00
_cell.angle_gamma   90.00
#
_symmetry.space_group_name_H-M   'P 1'
#
loop_
_entity.id
_entity.type
_entity.pdbx_description
1 polymer ?
#
loop_
_entity_poly.entity_id
_entity_poly.type
_entity_poly.pdbx_seq_one_letter_code
_entity_poly.pdbx_strand_id
1 'polypeptide(L)'
;MIKRREEEGENMNELELKELSKTAALFKAATDKKKGLKADLSVVQDNLDSLEAELYAQLEYAELESIKTTEGTFFKKTRLACSCPPEDKEGFYALLKEKGDGDIVYETINHNVLSSWVKEQIKEGEVVPECLKINTIPQIGFRKS
;
A
#
# COMPACT_ATOMS: atom_id res chain seq x y z
N MET A 1 -34.85 -5.90 -17.13
CA MET A 1 -35.17 -6.81 -16.01
C MET A 1 -34.50 -6.28 -14.75
N ILE A 2 -35.18 -5.40 -14.01
CA ILE A 2 -34.72 -4.86 -12.72
C ILE A 2 -35.84 -5.17 -11.73
N LYS A 3 -35.86 -6.39 -11.20
CA LYS A 3 -36.85 -6.83 -10.18
C LYS A 3 -36.35 -8.00 -9.33
N ARG A 4 -35.05 -8.09 -9.09
CA ARG A 4 -34.44 -9.22 -8.33
C ARG A 4 -33.62 -8.81 -7.12
N ARG A 5 -33.70 -7.54 -6.68
CA ARG A 5 -32.84 -7.01 -5.61
C ARG A 5 -33.59 -6.46 -4.39
N GLU A 6 -34.93 -6.42 -4.43
CA GLU A 6 -35.74 -5.88 -3.34
C GLU A 6 -36.37 -6.97 -2.45
N GLU A 7 -36.47 -8.22 -2.93
CA GLU A 7 -37.22 -9.28 -2.23
C GLU A 7 -36.45 -9.98 -1.08
N GLU A 8 -35.13 -9.81 -0.94
CA GLU A 8 -34.35 -10.43 0.15
C GLU A 8 -34.28 -9.57 1.44
N GLY A 9 -34.62 -8.28 1.36
CA GLY A 9 -34.63 -7.37 2.50
C GLY A 9 -35.94 -7.36 3.30
N GLU A 10 -37.04 -7.83 2.72
CA GLU A 10 -38.38 -7.73 3.30
C GLU A 10 -38.71 -8.83 4.33
N ASN A 11 -37.84 -9.83 4.49
CA ASN A 11 -38.06 -10.95 5.42
C ASN A 11 -37.01 -11.06 6.54
N MET A 12 -36.29 -9.97 6.79
CA MET A 12 -35.28 -9.90 7.87
C MET A 12 -35.98 -9.55 9.18
N ASN A 13 -35.83 -10.39 10.20
CA ASN A 13 -36.46 -10.10 11.48
C ASN A 13 -35.70 -8.98 12.23
N GLU A 14 -36.36 -8.39 13.22
CA GLU A 14 -35.80 -7.26 13.99
C GLU A 14 -34.45 -7.59 14.67
N LEU A 15 -34.26 -8.85 15.07
CA LEU A 15 -33.03 -9.31 15.71
C LEU A 15 -31.85 -9.39 14.71
N GLU A 16 -32.10 -9.90 13.52
CA GLU A 16 -31.11 -9.98 12.43
C GLU A 16 -30.69 -8.59 11.97
N LEU A 17 -31.65 -7.67 11.80
CA LEU A 17 -31.36 -6.29 11.44
C LEU A 17 -30.51 -5.58 12.50
N LYS A 18 -30.77 -5.86 13.78
CA LYS A 18 -30.01 -5.32 14.90
C LYS A 18 -28.56 -5.81 14.92
N GLU A 19 -28.32 -7.11 14.71
CA GLU A 19 -26.96 -7.66 14.65
C GLU A 19 -26.18 -7.18 13.42
N LEU A 20 -26.85 -7.01 12.27
CA LEU A 20 -26.25 -6.41 11.08
C LEU A 20 -25.83 -4.97 11.34
N SER A 21 -26.72 -4.16 11.93
CA SER A 21 -26.44 -2.76 12.28
C SER A 21 -25.27 -2.64 13.26
N LYS A 22 -25.22 -3.52 14.28
CA LYS A 22 -24.10 -3.61 15.22
C LYS A 22 -22.79 -3.95 14.51
N THR A 23 -22.81 -4.92 13.61
CA THR A 23 -21.63 -5.30 12.81
C THR A 23 -21.15 -4.13 11.94
N ALA A 24 -22.08 -3.42 11.29
CA ALA A 24 -21.77 -2.24 10.49
C ALA A 24 -21.14 -1.11 11.33
N ALA A 25 -21.67 -0.87 12.53
CA ALA A 25 -21.10 0.11 13.46
C ALA A 25 -19.68 -0.27 13.89
N LEU A 26 -19.44 -1.54 14.23
CA LEU A 26 -18.11 -2.05 14.58
C LEU A 26 -17.13 -1.94 13.41
N PHE A 27 -17.55 -2.29 12.19
CA PHE A 27 -16.75 -2.16 10.98
C PHE A 27 -16.34 -0.70 10.72
N LYS A 28 -17.27 0.24 10.89
CA LYS A 28 -16.99 1.67 10.72
C LYS A 28 -15.98 2.16 11.77
N ALA A 29 -16.20 1.81 13.04
CA ALA A 29 -15.30 2.18 14.13
C ALA A 29 -13.88 1.62 13.92
N ALA A 30 -13.76 0.37 13.47
CA ALA A 30 -12.48 -0.24 13.16
C ALA A 30 -11.78 0.45 11.97
N THR A 31 -12.52 0.83 10.94
CA THR A 31 -11.99 1.57 9.78
C THR A 31 -11.46 2.94 10.18
N ASP A 32 -12.19 3.66 11.04
CA ASP A 32 -11.77 4.97 11.54
C ASP A 32 -10.53 4.85 12.44
N LYS A 33 -10.50 3.86 13.34
CA LYS A 33 -9.32 3.57 14.17
C LYS A 33 -8.10 3.25 13.32
N LYS A 34 -8.24 2.44 12.26
CA LYS A 34 -7.16 2.15 11.31
C LYS A 34 -6.64 3.43 10.66
N LYS A 35 -7.53 4.37 10.29
CA LYS A 35 -7.14 5.65 9.71
C LYS A 35 -6.37 6.51 10.73
N GLY A 36 -6.83 6.57 11.98
CA GLY A 36 -6.14 7.26 13.08
C GLY A 36 -4.74 6.70 13.32
N LEU A 37 -4.62 5.38 13.49
CA LEU A 37 -3.32 4.72 13.71
C LEU A 37 -2.34 4.91 12.55
N LYS A 38 -2.83 5.00 11.30
CA LYS A 38 -1.97 5.33 10.15
C LYS A 38 -1.43 6.76 10.22
N ALA A 39 -2.24 7.71 10.71
CA ALA A 39 -1.77 9.08 10.91
C ALA A 39 -0.75 9.14 12.04
N ASP A 40 -1.02 8.48 13.17
CA ASP A 40 -0.09 8.41 14.30
C ASP A 40 1.24 7.76 13.90
N LEU A 41 1.20 6.68 13.11
CA LEU A 41 2.39 6.03 12.57
C LEU A 41 3.23 6.99 11.72
N SER A 42 2.59 7.82 10.90
CA SER A 42 3.29 8.84 10.10
C SER A 42 4.00 9.85 11.00
N VAL A 43 3.31 10.36 12.02
CA VAL A 43 3.89 11.31 12.98
C VAL A 43 5.08 10.71 13.73
N VAL A 44 4.96 9.46 14.18
CA VAL A 44 6.07 8.74 14.84
C VAL A 44 7.24 8.55 13.89
N GLN A 45 6.99 8.21 12.61
CA GLN A 45 8.05 8.08 11.61
C GLN A 45 8.77 9.41 11.37
N ASP A 46 8.03 10.51 11.21
CA ASP A 46 8.63 11.85 10.99
C ASP A 46 9.51 12.28 12.18
N ASN A 47 9.07 11.96 13.40
CA ASN A 47 9.86 12.20 14.61
C ASN A 47 11.11 11.32 14.68
N LEU A 48 11.01 10.04 14.30
CA LEU A 48 12.16 9.13 14.24
C LEU A 48 13.20 9.61 13.23
N ASP A 49 12.77 9.99 12.03
CA ASP A 49 13.65 10.49 10.98
C ASP A 49 14.37 11.78 11.42
N SER A 50 13.65 12.66 12.12
CA SER A 50 14.22 13.90 12.68
C SER A 50 15.26 13.63 13.78
N LEU A 51 14.95 12.71 14.70
CA LEU A 51 15.87 12.31 15.78
C LEU A 51 17.09 11.55 15.24
N GLU A 52 16.93 10.72 14.21
CA GLU A 52 18.05 10.03 13.55
C GLU A 52 18.99 11.05 12.90
N ALA A 53 18.46 12.06 12.22
CA ALA A 53 19.26 13.14 11.65
C ALA A 53 19.99 13.97 12.72
N GLU A 54 19.31 14.32 13.82
CA GLU A 54 19.92 15.05 14.93
C GLU A 54 21.03 14.24 15.59
N LEU A 55 20.77 12.96 15.91
CA LEU A 55 21.75 12.07 16.52
C LEU A 55 22.98 11.89 15.61
N TYR A 56 22.76 11.73 14.30
CA TYR A 56 23.85 11.66 13.33
C TYR A 56 24.68 12.94 13.32
N ALA A 57 24.04 14.12 13.31
CA ALA A 57 24.74 15.40 13.35
C ALA A 57 25.52 15.62 14.66
N GLN A 58 24.99 15.16 15.80
CA GLN A 58 25.69 15.22 17.08
C GLN A 58 26.91 14.30 17.11
N LEU A 59 26.79 13.08 16.58
CA LEU A 59 27.93 12.15 16.42
C LEU A 59 28.99 12.74 15.49
N GLU A 60 28.58 13.37 14.40
CA GLU A 60 29.48 14.04 13.45
C GLU A 60 30.21 15.22 14.10
N TYR A 61 29.50 16.09 14.81
CA TYR A 61 30.08 17.22 15.54
C TYR A 61 31.06 16.77 16.64
N ALA A 62 30.77 15.65 17.30
CA ALA A 62 31.64 15.07 18.33
C ALA A 62 32.78 14.21 17.77
N GLU A 63 32.86 14.06 16.43
CA GLU A 63 33.81 13.15 15.76
C GLU A 63 33.74 11.70 16.29
N LEU A 64 32.55 11.26 16.70
CA LEU A 64 32.29 9.92 17.25
C LEU A 64 31.64 9.02 16.21
N GLU A 65 32.15 7.80 16.08
CA GLU A 65 31.49 6.74 15.29
C GLU A 65 30.37 6.04 16.07
N SER A 66 30.40 6.09 17.41
CA SER A 66 29.38 5.45 18.26
C SER A 66 29.31 6.04 19.67
N ILE A 67 28.17 5.84 20.33
CA ILE A 67 27.95 6.11 21.76
C ILE A 67 27.35 4.89 22.45
N LYS A 68 27.71 4.68 23.72
CA LYS A 68 27.13 3.64 24.57
C LYS A 68 26.27 4.29 25.66
N THR A 69 25.02 3.85 25.77
CA THR A 69 24.04 4.32 26.76
C THR A 69 23.47 3.14 27.55
N THR A 70 22.50 3.40 28.44
CA THR A 70 21.73 2.34 29.13
C THR A 70 20.88 1.53 28.16
N GLU A 71 20.42 2.14 27.06
CA GLU A 71 19.53 1.53 26.09
C GLU A 71 20.26 0.70 25.01
N GLY A 72 21.57 0.88 24.89
CA GLY A 72 22.38 0.16 23.91
C GLY A 72 23.54 0.97 23.35
N THR A 73 24.09 0.51 22.23
CA THR A 73 25.12 1.25 21.48
C THR A 73 24.53 1.77 20.18
N PHE A 74 24.63 3.08 19.98
CA PHE A 74 24.24 3.74 18.74
C PHE A 74 25.51 4.02 17.94
N PHE A 75 25.50 3.76 16.64
CA PHE A 75 26.67 3.94 15.77
C PHE A 75 26.26 4.47 14.39
N LYS A 76 27.14 5.24 13.75
CA LYS A 76 26.93 5.72 12.38
C LYS A 76 26.93 4.53 11.42
N LYS A 77 25.97 4.50 10.50
CA LYS A 77 25.93 3.55 9.39
C LYS A 77 25.71 4.30 8.09
N THR A 78 26.42 3.90 7.04
CA THR A 78 26.16 4.39 5.68
C THR A 78 25.49 3.28 4.88
N ARG A 79 24.38 3.60 4.21
CA ARG A 79 23.76 2.73 3.22
C ARG A 79 23.91 3.38 1.85
N LEU A 80 24.39 2.63 0.87
CA LEU A 80 24.31 3.04 -0.52
C LEU A 80 22.84 3.03 -0.96
N ALA A 81 22.31 4.20 -1.28
CA ALA A 81 21.02 4.36 -1.93
C ALA A 81 21.26 4.91 -3.34
N CYS A 82 20.69 4.26 -4.35
CA CYS A 82 20.73 4.70 -5.73
C CYS A 82 19.31 4.65 -6.29
N SER A 83 18.93 5.70 -7.01
CA SER A 83 17.68 5.77 -7.74
C SER A 83 17.94 6.36 -9.13
N CYS A 84 17.22 5.84 -10.12
CA CYS A 84 17.20 6.42 -11.46
C CYS A 84 15.96 7.33 -11.57
N PRO A 85 16.14 8.64 -11.87
CA PRO A 85 15.04 9.57 -12.08
C PRO A 85 14.06 9.03 -13.14
N PRO A 86 12.73 9.21 -12.97
CA PRO A 86 11.74 8.70 -13.91
C PRO A 86 12.00 9.06 -15.38
N GLU A 87 12.46 10.28 -15.64
CA GLU A 87 12.79 10.83 -16.95
C GLU A 87 13.96 10.13 -17.65
N ASP A 88 14.89 9.55 -16.88
CA ASP A 88 16.10 8.91 -17.39
C ASP A 88 15.99 7.38 -17.45
N LYS A 89 14.89 6.80 -16.92
CA LYS A 89 14.73 5.34 -16.80
C LYS A 89 14.83 4.63 -18.14
N GLU A 90 14.20 5.14 -19.18
CA GLU A 90 14.21 4.51 -20.50
C GLU A 90 15.62 4.47 -21.09
N GLY A 91 16.36 5.59 -21.01
CA GLY A 91 17.75 5.67 -21.45
C GLY A 91 18.67 4.78 -20.62
N PHE A 92 18.44 4.72 -19.30
CA PHE A 92 19.20 3.85 -18.41
C PHE A 92 18.95 2.36 -18.69
N TYR A 93 17.70 1.95 -18.98
CA TYR A 93 17.39 0.59 -19.37
C TYR A 93 18.04 0.20 -20.70
N ALA A 94 18.02 1.09 -21.69
CA ALA A 94 18.70 0.87 -22.97
C ALA A 94 20.21 0.68 -22.75
N LEU A 95 20.83 1.53 -21.92
CA LEU A 95 22.24 1.43 -21.58
C LEU A 95 22.59 0.11 -20.87
N LEU A 96 21.75 -0.34 -19.93
CA LEU A 96 21.95 -1.63 -19.25
C LEU A 96 21.86 -2.81 -20.23
N LYS A 97 20.89 -2.78 -21.15
CA LYS A 97 20.74 -3.81 -22.20
C LYS A 97 21.96 -3.80 -23.15
N GLU A 98 22.48 -2.64 -23.53
CA GLU A 98 23.67 -2.51 -24.38
C GLU A 98 24.95 -3.03 -23.70
N LYS A 99 25.10 -2.77 -22.39
CA LYS A 99 26.28 -3.20 -21.61
C LYS A 99 26.29 -4.69 -21.25
N GLY A 100 25.23 -5.43 -21.61
CA GLY A 100 25.09 -6.84 -21.26
C GLY A 100 24.57 -7.08 -19.83
N ASP A 101 24.16 -6.03 -19.13
CA ASP A 101 23.56 -6.09 -17.80
C ASP A 101 22.02 -6.17 -17.86
N GLY A 102 21.45 -6.50 -19.02
CA GLY A 102 20.00 -6.54 -19.23
C GLY A 102 19.25 -7.47 -18.29
N ASP A 103 19.93 -8.49 -17.74
CA ASP A 103 19.35 -9.46 -16.80
C ASP A 103 18.93 -8.84 -15.46
N ILE A 104 19.46 -7.66 -15.10
CA ILE A 104 19.03 -6.94 -13.88
C ILE A 104 17.75 -6.11 -14.13
N VAL A 105 17.32 -5.97 -15.38
CA VAL A 105 16.13 -5.21 -15.78
C VAL A 105 14.93 -6.15 -15.84
N TYR A 106 13.98 -5.98 -14.92
CA TYR A 106 12.70 -6.69 -14.94
C TYR A 106 11.61 -5.83 -15.56
N GLU A 107 11.07 -6.26 -16.69
CA GLU A 107 9.85 -5.68 -17.25
C GLU A 107 8.65 -6.15 -16.41
N THR A 108 7.89 -5.20 -15.87
CA THR A 108 6.76 -5.50 -15.00
C THR A 108 5.48 -4.95 -15.60
N ILE A 109 4.39 -5.69 -15.44
CA ILE A 109 3.06 -5.19 -15.79
C ILE A 109 2.57 -4.31 -14.65
N ASN A 110 2.04 -3.13 -14.98
CA ASN A 110 1.36 -2.31 -13.99
C ASN A 110 0.05 -2.98 -13.55
N HIS A 111 0.05 -3.57 -12.36
CA HIS A 111 -1.10 -4.30 -11.82
C HIS A 111 -2.37 -3.45 -11.68
N ASN A 112 -2.25 -2.15 -11.46
CA ASN A 112 -3.41 -1.26 -11.34
C ASN A 112 -4.12 -1.10 -12.69
N VAL A 113 -3.33 -0.95 -13.76
CA VAL A 113 -3.85 -0.86 -15.13
C VAL A 113 -4.36 -2.22 -15.58
N LEU A 114 -3.64 -3.31 -15.28
CA LEU A 114 -4.05 -4.68 -15.61
C LEU A 114 -5.43 -5.01 -15.01
N SER A 115 -5.67 -4.65 -13.75
CA SER A 115 -6.95 -4.92 -13.10
C SER A 115 -8.11 -4.15 -13.73
N SER A 116 -7.87 -2.90 -14.14
CA SER A 116 -8.86 -2.08 -14.86
C SER A 116 -9.13 -2.64 -16.26
N TRP A 117 -8.07 -2.98 -17.00
CA TRP A 117 -8.17 -3.61 -18.32
C TRP A 117 -8.99 -4.92 -18.25
N VAL A 118 -8.67 -5.84 -17.32
CA VAL A 118 -9.44 -7.08 -17.15
C VAL A 118 -10.92 -6.81 -16.85
N LYS A 119 -11.25 -5.80 -16.04
CA LYS A 119 -12.64 -5.43 -15.76
C LYS A 119 -13.38 -4.96 -17.01
N GLU A 120 -12.70 -4.21 -17.88
CA GLU A 120 -13.25 -3.75 -19.16
C GLU A 120 -13.49 -4.93 -20.11
N GLN A 121 -12.50 -5.81 -20.29
CA GLN A 121 -12.64 -7.03 -21.09
C GLN A 121 -13.86 -7.86 -20.66
N ILE A 122 -14.01 -8.11 -19.35
CA ILE A 122 -15.14 -8.87 -18.81
C ILE A 122 -16.47 -8.16 -19.07
N LYS A 123 -16.51 -6.82 -18.92
CA LYS A 123 -17.72 -6.01 -19.14
C LYS A 123 -18.16 -6.05 -20.61
N GLU A 124 -17.21 -6.09 -21.54
CA GLU A 124 -17.45 -6.15 -22.98
C GLU A 124 -17.68 -7.58 -23.49
N GLY A 125 -17.51 -8.59 -22.63
CA GLY A 125 -17.69 -10.00 -22.97
C GLY A 125 -16.50 -10.59 -23.74
N GLU A 126 -15.34 -9.95 -23.68
CA GLU A 126 -14.12 -10.40 -24.32
C GLU A 126 -13.39 -11.49 -23.52
N VAL A 127 -12.55 -12.26 -24.21
CA VAL A 127 -11.77 -13.35 -23.60
C VAL A 127 -10.58 -12.76 -22.83
N VAL A 128 -10.50 -13.11 -21.54
CA VAL A 128 -9.33 -12.80 -20.70
C VAL A 128 -8.33 -13.95 -20.80
N PRO A 129 -7.01 -13.69 -20.94
CA PRO A 129 -5.99 -14.73 -21.02
C PRO A 129 -6.04 -15.72 -19.83
N GLU A 130 -5.95 -17.02 -20.12
CA GLU A 130 -6.05 -18.10 -19.11
C GLU A 130 -4.92 -18.07 -18.06
N CYS A 131 -3.79 -17.44 -18.39
CA CYS A 131 -2.69 -17.27 -17.44
C CYS A 131 -3.04 -16.31 -16.28
N LEU A 132 -4.10 -15.49 -16.42
CA LEU A 132 -4.53 -14.55 -15.39
C LEU A 132 -5.49 -15.22 -14.40
N LYS A 133 -5.12 -15.20 -13.11
CA LYS A 133 -5.98 -15.66 -12.02
C LYS A 133 -6.83 -14.50 -11.50
N ILE A 134 -8.10 -14.49 -11.87
CA ILE A 134 -9.05 -13.43 -11.49
C ILE A 134 -9.71 -13.82 -10.16
N ASN A 135 -9.43 -13.05 -9.11
CA ASN A 135 -10.00 -13.25 -7.78
C ASN A 135 -10.97 -12.11 -7.45
N THR A 136 -12.26 -12.44 -7.27
CA THR A 136 -13.27 -11.46 -6.82
C THR A 136 -13.26 -11.38 -5.31
N ILE A 137 -12.81 -10.24 -4.77
CA ILE A 137 -12.80 -9.99 -3.33
C ILE A 137 -14.02 -9.14 -2.98
N PRO A 138 -15.02 -9.67 -2.23
CA PRO A 138 -16.15 -8.87 -1.79
C PRO A 138 -15.68 -7.78 -0.83
N GLN A 139 -16.22 -6.57 -0.98
CA GLN A 139 -15.87 -5.41 -0.16
C GLN A 139 -17.12 -4.65 0.26
N ILE A 140 -17.07 -4.06 1.45
CA ILE A 140 -18.12 -3.20 1.98
C ILE A 140 -17.75 -1.74 1.69
N GLY A 141 -18.63 -1.05 0.96
CA GLY A 141 -18.57 0.39 0.78
C GLY A 141 -19.31 1.11 1.91
N PHE A 142 -18.76 2.23 2.38
CA PHE A 142 -19.45 3.14 3.29
C PHE A 142 -19.52 4.52 2.65
N ARG A 143 -20.74 5.08 2.55
CA ARG A 143 -20.99 6.45 2.13
C ARG A 143 -21.88 7.09 3.18
N LYS A 144 -21.48 8.28 3.66
CA LYS A 144 -22.35 9.10 4.52
C LYS A 144 -23.48 9.68 3.65
N SER A 145 -24.72 9.49 4.07
CA SER A 145 -25.91 10.14 3.51
C SER A 145 -25.90 11.63 3.79
#